data_AF-H0QM67-F1
#
_entry.id   AF-H0QM67-F1
#
_cell.length_a   1.000
_cell.length_b   1.000
_cell.length_c   1.000
_cell.angle_alpha   90.00
_cell.angle_beta   90.00
_cell.angle_gamma   90.00
#
_symmetry.space_group_name_H-M   'P 1'
#
loop_
_entity.id
_entity.type
_entity.pdbx_description
1 polymer ?
#
loop_
_entity_poly.entity_id
_entity_poly.type
_entity_poly.pdbx_seq_one_letter_code
_entity_poly.pdbx_strand_id
1 'polypeptide(L)'
;MASSSSPDPRTSAEVPAPYGNGPTAAAAPPSEPARKPLPRIRTHHLQQAKTSGEHFAMLTAYDQYTAEIFDEAGIEVLLVGDSASNNVFGNETSLPVTVDELLPLCRAVTRSAKRALVVADLPFGSYEVSPQQAVATGVRFLKEGLAHAVKLEGGKFYAETVRAMVQAGIPVMGHIGFTPQSEHSLGGYRVQGRGDDAARLVDDAAALAEAGAFCVLMEMVPAETAKAVDAAISVPTIGIGAGNATTGQVLVWQDMAGLRGGRMAKFVKQYADLRTALSDAAKAYGDDVRSGQFPGPEHSF
;
A
#
# COMPACT_ATOMS: atom_id res chain seq x y z
N MET A 1 -69.52 39.28 2.55
CA MET A 1 -68.72 39.11 1.32
C MET A 1 -67.43 39.89 1.53
N ALA A 2 -66.21 39.40 1.37
CA ALA A 2 -65.64 38.08 1.19
C ALA A 2 -64.17 38.18 1.66
N SER A 3 -63.59 37.03 2.02
CA SER A 3 -62.21 36.80 2.47
C SER A 3 -61.13 37.14 1.44
N SER A 4 -59.93 37.49 1.91
CA SER A 4 -58.70 36.86 1.41
C SER A 4 -57.53 37.07 2.39
N SER A 5 -57.00 35.95 2.88
CA SER A 5 -55.81 35.83 3.72
C SER A 5 -54.60 35.35 2.91
N SER A 6 -53.41 35.88 3.25
CA SER A 6 -52.06 35.29 3.17
C SER A 6 -51.40 35.10 1.78
N PRO A 7 -50.04 34.95 1.68
CA PRO A 7 -49.08 34.69 2.76
C PRO A 7 -47.78 35.51 2.81
N ASP A 8 -47.25 35.50 4.04
CA ASP A 8 -45.90 35.76 4.53
C ASP A 8 -44.87 34.75 3.94
N PRO A 9 -43.71 35.19 3.40
CA PRO A 9 -42.67 34.28 2.95
C PRO A 9 -41.92 33.70 4.16
N ARG A 10 -42.42 32.57 4.64
CA ARG A 10 -41.71 31.60 5.48
C ARG A 10 -40.24 31.48 5.08
N THR A 11 -39.38 31.88 6.03
CA THR A 11 -38.41 31.00 6.68
C THR A 11 -37.92 29.86 5.78
N SER A 12 -36.75 30.03 5.18
CA SER A 12 -35.96 28.87 4.74
C SER A 12 -35.53 28.12 6.00
N ALA A 13 -36.28 27.07 6.35
CA ALA A 13 -35.98 26.15 7.45
C ALA A 13 -34.92 25.12 7.02
N GLU A 14 -33.89 25.57 6.29
CA GLU A 14 -32.77 24.76 5.89
C GLU A 14 -31.59 25.09 6.80
N VAL A 15 -31.39 24.22 7.79
CA VAL A 15 -30.16 24.20 8.58
C VAL A 15 -29.04 23.71 7.66
N PRO A 16 -27.91 24.44 7.53
CA PRO A 16 -26.76 23.97 6.77
C PRO A 16 -26.30 22.59 7.24
N ALA A 17 -25.75 21.77 6.33
CA ALA A 17 -25.28 20.43 6.66
C ALA A 17 -24.37 20.43 7.91
N PRO A 18 -24.55 19.48 8.86
CA PRO A 18 -23.89 19.51 10.18
C PRO A 18 -22.40 19.15 10.13
N TYR A 19 -21.87 18.78 8.96
CA TYR A 19 -20.43 18.76 8.72
C TYR A 19 -19.99 20.20 8.48
N GLY A 20 -19.73 20.91 9.58
CA GLY A 20 -19.25 22.29 9.54
C GLY A 20 -18.06 22.46 8.60
N ASN A 21 -17.88 23.69 8.12
CA ASN A 21 -16.58 24.11 7.61
C ASN A 21 -15.54 23.73 8.68
N GLY A 22 -14.49 23.02 8.26
CA GLY A 22 -13.51 22.35 9.13
C GLY A 22 -13.00 23.17 10.32
N PRO A 23 -12.35 22.50 11.29
CA PRO A 23 -12.23 22.97 12.66
C PRO A 23 -11.75 24.43 12.77
N THR A 24 -12.57 25.28 13.39
CA THR A 24 -12.16 26.59 13.89
C THR A 24 -11.08 26.39 14.96
N ALA A 25 -9.88 26.87 14.63
CA ALA A 25 -8.68 26.72 15.44
C ALA A 25 -8.84 27.31 16.85
N ALA A 26 -8.78 26.46 17.87
CA ALA A 26 -8.38 26.89 19.21
C ALA A 26 -6.91 27.32 19.18
N ALA A 27 -6.56 28.36 19.94
CA ALA A 27 -5.21 28.92 19.96
C ALA A 27 -4.17 27.85 20.32
N ALA A 28 -3.32 27.52 19.34
CA ALA A 28 -2.26 26.53 19.49
C ALA A 28 -1.14 27.06 20.41
N PRO A 29 -0.50 26.18 21.22
CA PRO A 29 0.75 26.52 21.92
C PRO A 29 1.83 26.96 20.91
N PRO A 30 2.89 27.68 21.34
CA PRO A 30 3.89 28.24 20.42
C PRO A 30 4.39 27.16 19.46
N SER A 31 4.09 27.38 18.18
CA SER A 31 4.39 26.44 17.10
C SER A 31 5.89 26.18 17.05
N GLU A 32 6.28 24.91 17.11
CA GLU A 32 7.60 24.49 16.63
C GLU A 32 7.84 25.12 15.25
N PRO A 33 9.08 25.55 14.95
CA PRO A 33 9.37 26.16 13.66
C PRO A 33 8.84 25.25 12.56
N ALA A 34 8.00 25.81 11.68
CA ALA A 34 7.33 25.07 10.61
C ALA A 34 8.34 24.16 9.90
N ARG A 35 8.25 22.85 10.15
CA ARG A 35 9.14 21.86 9.55
C ARG A 35 9.01 22.02 8.05
N LYS A 36 10.11 22.32 7.35
CA LYS A 36 10.11 22.39 5.88
C LYS A 36 9.41 21.13 5.35
N PRO A 37 8.48 21.24 4.39
CA PRO A 37 7.84 20.07 3.80
C PRO A 37 8.92 19.09 3.36
N LEU A 38 8.89 17.88 3.91
CA LEU A 38 9.87 16.86 3.53
C LEU A 38 9.72 16.58 2.03
N PRO A 39 10.83 16.50 1.28
CA PRO A 39 10.78 16.30 -0.15
C PRO A 39 10.13 14.96 -0.48
N ARG A 40 9.37 14.91 -1.59
CA ARG A 40 8.72 13.69 -2.06
C ARG A 40 9.75 12.60 -2.36
N ILE A 41 9.51 11.40 -1.87
CA ILE A 41 10.32 10.19 -2.11
C ILE A 41 10.23 9.80 -3.58
N ARG A 42 11.40 9.49 -4.14
CA ARG A 42 11.62 9.11 -5.53
C ARG A 42 12.54 7.89 -5.55
N THR A 43 12.59 7.17 -6.66
CA THR A 43 13.42 5.97 -6.81
C THR A 43 14.89 6.22 -6.46
N HIS A 44 15.45 7.37 -6.83
CA HIS A 44 16.85 7.70 -6.50
C HIS A 44 17.10 7.88 -4.99
N HIS A 45 16.11 8.24 -4.18
CA HIS A 45 16.26 8.30 -2.72
C HIS A 45 16.39 6.88 -2.13
N LEU A 46 15.70 5.89 -2.70
CA LEU A 46 15.85 4.49 -2.29
C LEU A 46 17.22 3.93 -2.71
N GLN A 47 17.68 4.31 -3.90
CA GLN A 47 19.05 4.00 -4.34
C GLN A 47 20.10 4.64 -3.43
N GLN A 48 19.86 5.89 -2.98
CA GLN A 48 20.73 6.56 -2.03
C GLN A 48 20.80 5.77 -0.73
N ALA A 49 19.67 5.34 -0.17
CA ALA A 49 19.62 4.52 1.04
C ALA A 49 20.47 3.24 0.90
N LYS A 50 20.35 2.53 -0.23
CA LYS A 50 21.22 1.37 -0.54
C LYS A 50 22.70 1.74 -0.52
N THR A 51 23.07 2.84 -1.17
CA THR A 51 24.49 3.24 -1.29
C THR A 51 25.08 3.80 0.02
N SER A 52 24.27 4.40 0.89
CA SER A 52 24.69 4.91 2.20
C SER A 52 24.61 3.86 3.32
N GLY A 53 24.03 2.69 3.04
CA GLY A 53 23.77 1.67 4.06
C GLY A 53 22.62 2.05 5.01
N GLU A 54 21.74 2.95 4.60
CA GLU A 54 20.53 3.33 5.32
C GLU A 54 19.35 2.43 4.94
N HIS A 55 18.39 2.30 5.86
CA HIS A 55 17.18 1.51 5.66
C HIS A 55 15.96 2.38 5.45
N PHE A 56 14.94 1.85 4.75
CA PHE A 56 13.65 2.51 4.56
C PHE A 56 12.47 1.58 4.85
N ALA A 57 11.33 2.16 5.17
CA ALA A 57 10.10 1.45 5.48
C ALA A 57 9.10 1.51 4.32
N MET A 58 8.43 0.38 4.10
CA MET A 58 7.32 0.26 3.16
C MET A 58 6.12 -0.35 3.87
N LEU A 59 4.93 0.17 3.61
CA LEU A 59 3.67 -0.43 4.06
C LEU A 59 2.70 -0.50 2.90
N THR A 60 1.85 -1.50 2.90
CA THR A 60 0.69 -1.47 2.00
C THR A 60 -0.28 -0.35 2.41
N ALA A 61 -1.03 0.23 1.48
CA ALA A 61 -2.13 1.16 1.76
C ALA A 61 -3.20 1.04 0.65
N TYR A 62 -4.47 1.25 1.00
CA TYR A 62 -5.60 1.01 0.08
C TYR A 62 -6.65 2.13 0.06
N ASP A 63 -6.54 3.11 0.96
CA ASP A 63 -7.50 4.19 1.13
C ASP A 63 -6.81 5.49 1.56
N GLN A 64 -7.59 6.57 1.59
CA GLN A 64 -7.12 7.92 1.91
C GLN A 64 -6.55 8.03 3.32
N TYR A 65 -7.29 7.60 4.35
CA TYR A 65 -6.93 7.87 5.74
C TYR A 65 -5.68 7.10 6.15
N THR A 66 -5.59 5.83 5.74
CA THR A 66 -4.39 5.04 5.97
C THR A 66 -3.17 5.64 5.26
N ALA A 67 -3.34 6.14 4.02
CA ALA A 67 -2.25 6.78 3.29
C ALA A 67 -1.79 8.10 3.95
N GLU A 68 -2.70 8.96 4.40
CA GLU A 68 -2.37 10.21 5.11
C GLU A 68 -1.59 9.91 6.40
N ILE A 69 -2.10 8.99 7.23
CA ILE A 69 -1.46 8.62 8.50
C ILE A 69 -0.05 8.08 8.26
N PHE A 70 0.15 7.20 7.27
CA PHE A 70 1.46 6.62 6.99
C PHE A 70 2.43 7.64 6.37
N ASP A 71 1.94 8.54 5.52
CA ASP A 71 2.75 9.61 4.95
C ASP A 71 3.26 10.57 6.03
N GLU A 72 2.38 10.97 6.96
CA GLU A 72 2.70 11.83 8.11
C GLU A 72 3.61 11.15 9.12
N ALA A 73 3.44 9.83 9.33
CA ALA A 73 4.32 9.02 10.18
C ALA A 73 5.71 8.81 9.57
N GLY A 74 5.94 9.19 8.31
CA GLY A 74 7.24 9.11 7.67
C GLY A 74 7.53 7.79 6.96
N ILE A 75 6.52 7.01 6.56
CA ILE A 75 6.72 5.82 5.71
C ILE A 75 7.16 6.25 4.30
N GLU A 76 8.30 5.73 3.81
CA GLU A 76 8.89 6.17 2.54
C GLU A 76 8.15 5.66 1.32
N VAL A 77 7.61 4.45 1.37
CA VAL A 77 6.97 3.77 0.23
C VAL A 77 5.61 3.22 0.64
N LEU A 78 4.57 3.53 -0.14
CA LEU A 78 3.24 2.95 0.02
C LEU A 78 2.96 2.00 -1.14
N LEU A 79 2.53 0.78 -0.83
CA LEU A 79 2.15 -0.24 -1.81
C LEU A 79 0.63 -0.37 -1.90
N VAL A 80 0.07 -0.06 -3.06
CA VAL A 80 -1.29 -0.52 -3.38
C VAL A 80 -1.16 -1.92 -3.97
N GLY A 81 -1.10 -2.89 -3.04
CA GLY A 81 -0.80 -4.28 -3.36
C GLY A 81 -2.05 -5.08 -3.77
N ASP A 82 -1.85 -6.15 -4.53
CA ASP A 82 -2.90 -7.12 -4.85
C ASP A 82 -3.38 -7.91 -3.63
N SER A 83 -2.63 -7.85 -2.51
CA SER A 83 -3.08 -8.25 -1.18
C SER A 83 -4.35 -7.51 -0.70
N ALA A 84 -4.79 -6.45 -1.40
CA ALA A 84 -6.13 -5.90 -1.30
C ALA A 84 -7.22 -6.95 -1.59
N SER A 85 -6.97 -7.91 -2.47
CA SER A 85 -7.88 -9.03 -2.74
C SER A 85 -8.35 -9.70 -1.45
N ASN A 86 -7.40 -10.02 -0.56
CA ASN A 86 -7.71 -10.64 0.72
C ASN A 86 -8.17 -9.62 1.77
N ASN A 87 -7.44 -8.51 1.89
CA ASN A 87 -7.55 -7.63 3.06
C ASN A 87 -8.59 -6.52 2.89
N VAL A 88 -9.06 -6.28 1.67
CA VAL A 88 -10.08 -5.28 1.34
C VAL A 88 -11.33 -5.96 0.78
N PHE A 89 -11.15 -6.86 -0.18
CA PHE A 89 -12.28 -7.49 -0.88
C PHE A 89 -12.72 -8.84 -0.29
N GLY A 90 -11.95 -9.40 0.65
CA GLY A 90 -12.32 -10.64 1.34
C GLY A 90 -12.20 -11.92 0.50
N ASN A 91 -11.49 -11.87 -0.63
CA ASN A 91 -11.19 -13.04 -1.43
C ASN A 91 -10.22 -13.98 -0.69
N GLU A 92 -10.25 -15.27 -1.02
CA GLU A 92 -9.37 -16.27 -0.42
C GLU A 92 -7.91 -16.12 -0.87
N THR A 93 -7.69 -15.60 -2.08
CA THR A 93 -6.36 -15.52 -2.73
C THR A 93 -6.20 -14.17 -3.44
N SER A 94 -4.99 -13.85 -3.91
CA SER A 94 -4.77 -12.61 -4.68
C SER A 94 -5.23 -12.69 -6.14
N LEU A 95 -5.50 -13.90 -6.65
CA LEU A 95 -5.84 -14.13 -8.07
C LEU A 95 -7.10 -13.39 -8.58
N PRO A 96 -8.19 -13.24 -7.81
CA PRO A 96 -9.43 -12.66 -8.35
C PRO A 96 -9.36 -11.15 -8.57
N VAL A 97 -8.44 -10.43 -7.92
CA VAL A 97 -8.43 -8.97 -8.00
C VAL A 97 -8.02 -8.51 -9.39
N THR A 98 -8.76 -7.53 -9.90
CA THR A 98 -8.58 -7.00 -11.25
C THR A 98 -7.86 -5.65 -11.25
N VAL A 99 -7.37 -5.25 -12.42
CA VAL A 99 -6.84 -3.89 -12.63
C VAL A 99 -7.89 -2.83 -12.26
N ASP A 100 -9.15 -3.06 -12.64
CA ASP A 100 -10.23 -2.08 -12.43
C ASP A 100 -10.62 -1.94 -10.95
N GLU A 101 -10.41 -2.98 -10.13
CA GLU A 101 -10.59 -2.92 -8.68
C GLU A 101 -9.42 -2.24 -7.97
N LEU A 102 -8.18 -2.39 -8.44
CA LEU A 102 -7.01 -1.75 -7.83
C LEU A 102 -6.87 -0.26 -8.21
N LEU A 103 -7.27 0.14 -9.41
CA LEU A 103 -7.17 1.53 -9.88
C LEU A 103 -7.83 2.58 -8.96
N PRO A 104 -9.07 2.40 -8.45
CA PRO A 104 -9.66 3.36 -7.53
C PRO A 104 -8.92 3.44 -6.19
N LEU A 105 -8.46 2.30 -5.64
CA LEU A 105 -7.64 2.27 -4.42
C LEU A 105 -6.32 3.01 -4.62
N CYS A 106 -5.65 2.74 -5.74
CA CYS A 106 -4.41 3.38 -6.14
C CYS A 106 -4.57 4.91 -6.24
N ARG A 107 -5.66 5.37 -6.86
CA ARG A 107 -5.97 6.79 -6.98
C ARG A 107 -6.24 7.45 -5.64
N ALA A 108 -6.97 6.76 -4.74
CA ALA A 108 -7.25 7.27 -3.40
C ALA A 108 -5.95 7.44 -2.60
N VAL A 109 -5.09 6.41 -2.59
CA VAL A 109 -3.79 6.45 -1.89
C VAL A 109 -2.88 7.54 -2.47
N THR A 110 -2.74 7.60 -3.79
CA THR A 110 -1.79 8.53 -4.43
C THR A 110 -2.19 9.99 -4.26
N ARG A 111 -3.48 10.31 -4.25
CA ARG A 111 -3.96 11.68 -3.96
C ARG A 111 -3.71 12.10 -2.51
N SER A 112 -3.63 11.13 -1.61
CA SER A 112 -3.56 11.34 -0.18
C SER A 112 -2.12 11.38 0.34
N ALA A 113 -1.20 10.67 -0.33
CA ALA A 113 0.23 10.73 -0.04
C ALA A 113 0.90 12.01 -0.58
N LYS A 114 1.48 12.82 0.31
CA LYS A 114 2.20 14.05 -0.07
C LYS A 114 3.66 13.75 -0.35
N ARG A 115 4.29 12.90 0.47
CA ARG A 115 5.73 12.60 0.45
C ARG A 115 6.05 11.20 -0.09
N ALA A 116 5.32 10.16 0.27
CA ALA A 116 5.70 8.78 -0.02
C ALA A 116 5.72 8.45 -1.52
N LEU A 117 6.58 7.50 -1.89
CA LEU A 117 6.56 6.88 -3.21
C LEU A 117 5.43 5.85 -3.25
N VAL A 118 4.40 6.09 -4.06
CA VAL A 118 3.31 5.12 -4.25
C VAL A 118 3.63 4.15 -5.38
N VAL A 119 3.67 2.87 -5.05
CA VAL A 119 3.86 1.73 -5.96
C VAL A 119 2.53 0.99 -6.08
N ALA A 120 2.12 0.60 -7.29
CA ALA A 120 0.93 -0.21 -7.51
C ALA A 120 1.27 -1.60 -8.06
N ASP A 121 0.61 -2.63 -7.57
CA ASP A 121 0.75 -3.97 -8.13
C ASP A 121 0.08 -4.09 -9.50
N LEU A 122 0.76 -4.78 -10.40
CA LEU A 122 0.11 -5.40 -11.55
C LEU A 122 -0.52 -6.72 -11.07
N PRO A 123 -1.86 -6.82 -11.05
CA PRO A 123 -2.53 -8.04 -10.61
C PRO A 123 -2.33 -9.17 -11.61
N PHE A 124 -2.57 -10.40 -11.17
CA PHE A 124 -2.45 -11.60 -12.00
C PHE A 124 -3.24 -11.48 -13.32
N GLY A 125 -2.64 -11.93 -14.41
CA GLY A 125 -3.19 -11.92 -15.76
C GLY A 125 -3.05 -10.57 -16.49
N SER A 126 -2.46 -9.56 -15.86
CA SER A 126 -2.35 -8.20 -16.42
C SER A 126 -1.02 -7.88 -17.09
N TYR A 127 -0.01 -8.76 -16.99
CA TYR A 127 1.33 -8.52 -17.54
C TYR A 127 2.00 -9.75 -18.15
N GLU A 128 1.46 -10.94 -17.92
CA GLU A 128 2.07 -12.23 -18.22
C GLU A 128 1.95 -12.61 -19.70
N VAL A 129 0.97 -12.07 -20.43
CA VAL A 129 0.74 -12.44 -21.84
C VAL A 129 1.83 -11.88 -22.75
N SER A 130 2.27 -10.64 -22.51
CA SER A 130 3.31 -10.00 -23.34
C SER A 130 3.86 -8.72 -22.71
N PRO A 131 5.09 -8.29 -23.10
CA PRO A 131 5.61 -6.97 -22.75
C PRO A 131 4.65 -5.82 -23.11
N GLN A 132 3.94 -5.91 -24.24
CA GLN A 132 2.98 -4.89 -24.68
C GLN A 132 1.78 -4.80 -23.72
N GLN A 133 1.28 -5.94 -23.24
CA GLN A 133 0.22 -5.97 -22.24
C GLN A 133 0.70 -5.31 -20.94
N ALA A 134 1.87 -5.68 -20.44
CA ALA A 134 2.42 -5.13 -19.21
C ALA A 134 2.63 -3.61 -19.29
N VAL A 135 3.14 -3.10 -20.44
CA VAL A 135 3.26 -1.67 -20.70
C VAL A 135 1.87 -1.00 -20.69
N ALA A 136 0.88 -1.57 -21.38
CA ALA A 136 -0.47 -1.03 -21.41
C ALA A 136 -1.09 -0.94 -20.00
N THR A 137 -0.98 -2.02 -19.22
CA THR A 137 -1.45 -2.06 -17.83
C THR A 137 -0.70 -1.06 -16.94
N GLY A 138 0.63 -1.00 -17.04
CA GLY A 138 1.44 -0.05 -16.27
C GLY A 138 1.08 1.41 -16.59
N VAL A 139 0.82 1.73 -17.86
CA VAL A 139 0.32 3.06 -18.27
C VAL A 139 -1.00 3.40 -17.58
N ARG A 140 -1.92 2.42 -17.42
CA ARG A 140 -3.18 2.65 -16.68
C ARG A 140 -2.91 2.98 -15.22
N PHE A 141 -2.05 2.24 -14.53
CA PHE A 141 -1.72 2.53 -13.12
C PHE A 141 -1.07 3.91 -12.93
N LEU A 142 -0.22 4.34 -13.86
CA LEU A 142 0.38 5.69 -13.81
C LEU A 142 -0.63 6.79 -14.15
N LYS A 143 -1.49 6.60 -15.17
CA LYS A 143 -2.41 7.65 -15.64
C LYS A 143 -3.73 7.71 -14.86
N GLU A 144 -4.35 6.55 -14.67
CA GLU A 144 -5.66 6.43 -14.03
C GLU A 144 -5.51 6.26 -12.52
N GLY A 145 -4.53 5.46 -12.08
CA GLY A 145 -4.21 5.21 -10.66
C GLY A 145 -3.32 6.29 -10.04
N LEU A 146 -2.66 7.10 -10.87
CA LEU A 146 -1.70 8.14 -10.45
C LEU A 146 -0.44 7.60 -9.77
N ALA A 147 -0.21 6.28 -9.80
CA ALA A 147 0.95 5.64 -9.18
C ALA A 147 2.26 6.25 -9.71
N HIS A 148 3.29 6.25 -8.88
CA HIS A 148 4.62 6.69 -9.29
C HIS A 148 5.45 5.55 -9.93
N ALA A 149 5.12 4.31 -9.61
CA ALA A 149 5.81 3.11 -10.02
C ALA A 149 4.86 1.91 -9.98
N VAL A 150 5.26 0.79 -10.58
CA VAL A 150 4.52 -0.48 -10.54
C VAL A 150 5.38 -1.63 -10.03
N LYS A 151 4.75 -2.64 -9.44
CA LYS A 151 5.38 -3.91 -9.05
C LYS A 151 4.79 -5.06 -9.88
N LEU A 152 5.65 -5.97 -10.33
CA LEU A 152 5.25 -7.23 -10.99
C LEU A 152 5.96 -8.42 -10.37
N GLU A 153 5.33 -9.60 -10.44
CA GLU A 153 5.87 -10.83 -9.86
C GLU A 153 6.52 -11.75 -10.90
N GLY A 154 7.69 -12.27 -10.55
CA GLY A 154 8.41 -13.27 -11.33
C GLY A 154 9.86 -12.89 -11.58
N GLY A 155 10.66 -13.91 -11.91
CA GLY A 155 12.11 -13.81 -12.05
C GLY A 155 12.59 -13.44 -13.45
N LYS A 156 13.75 -13.96 -13.85
CA LYS A 156 14.45 -13.63 -15.11
C LYS A 156 13.62 -13.79 -16.37
N PHE A 157 12.61 -14.66 -16.34
CA PHE A 157 11.69 -14.86 -17.47
C PHE A 157 10.99 -13.55 -17.89
N TYR A 158 10.73 -12.64 -16.97
CA TYR A 158 10.10 -11.35 -17.26
C TYR A 158 11.10 -10.19 -17.48
N ALA A 159 12.40 -10.47 -17.65
CA ALA A 159 13.40 -9.43 -17.90
C ALA A 159 13.08 -8.59 -19.16
N GLU A 160 12.58 -9.21 -20.24
CA GLU A 160 12.15 -8.47 -21.44
C GLU A 160 10.92 -7.59 -21.16
N THR A 161 9.96 -8.09 -20.38
CA THR A 161 8.79 -7.32 -19.93
C THR A 161 9.19 -6.10 -19.12
N VAL A 162 10.06 -6.28 -18.12
CA VAL A 162 10.62 -5.17 -17.31
C VAL A 162 11.33 -4.16 -18.20
N ARG A 163 12.18 -4.61 -19.11
CA ARG A 163 12.94 -3.74 -20.02
C ARG A 163 12.01 -2.89 -20.89
N ALA A 164 10.96 -3.49 -21.45
CA ALA A 164 9.97 -2.76 -22.26
C ALA A 164 9.22 -1.70 -21.45
N MET A 165 8.83 -2.02 -20.20
CA MET A 165 8.16 -1.07 -19.31
C MET A 165 9.06 0.10 -18.91
N VAL A 166 10.31 -0.18 -18.57
CA VAL A 166 11.30 0.84 -18.23
C VAL A 166 11.59 1.74 -19.44
N GLN A 167 11.73 1.18 -20.64
CA GLN A 167 11.88 1.95 -21.88
C GLN A 167 10.66 2.84 -22.18
N ALA A 168 9.46 2.43 -21.77
CA ALA A 168 8.25 3.24 -21.85
C ALA A 168 8.16 4.33 -20.76
N GLY A 169 9.17 4.44 -19.89
CA GLY A 169 9.23 5.44 -18.81
C GLY A 169 8.50 5.03 -17.53
N ILE A 170 8.16 3.74 -17.37
CA ILE A 170 7.46 3.22 -16.19
C ILE A 170 8.50 2.67 -15.21
N PRO A 171 8.63 3.23 -13.98
CA PRO A 171 9.51 2.65 -12.97
C PRO A 171 8.95 1.31 -12.47
N VAL A 172 9.76 0.25 -12.55
CA VAL A 172 9.36 -1.11 -12.17
C VAL A 172 10.10 -1.60 -10.94
N MET A 173 9.36 -2.11 -9.97
CA MET A 173 9.85 -2.93 -8.87
C MET A 173 9.62 -4.40 -9.22
N GLY A 174 10.68 -5.21 -9.22
CA GLY A 174 10.54 -6.66 -9.39
C GLY A 174 10.15 -7.33 -8.08
N HIS A 175 9.43 -8.45 -8.14
CA HIS A 175 9.11 -9.29 -6.97
C HIS A 175 9.52 -10.75 -7.24
N ILE A 176 10.47 -11.26 -6.46
CA ILE A 176 10.97 -12.64 -6.51
C ILE A 176 10.82 -13.36 -5.16
N GLY A 177 11.11 -14.66 -5.14
CA GLY A 177 10.86 -15.50 -3.97
C GLY A 177 9.47 -16.12 -4.08
N PHE A 178 8.71 -16.12 -3.00
CA PHE A 178 7.31 -16.55 -3.03
C PHE A 178 6.47 -15.45 -3.68
N THR A 179 5.91 -15.73 -4.85
CA THR A 179 5.04 -14.82 -5.60
C THR A 179 3.58 -15.30 -5.44
N PRO A 180 2.75 -14.64 -4.61
CA PRO A 180 1.38 -15.10 -4.31
C PRO A 180 0.52 -15.37 -5.54
N GLN A 181 0.73 -14.65 -6.65
CA GLN A 181 0.01 -14.88 -7.90
C GLN A 181 0.32 -16.25 -8.55
N SER A 182 1.35 -16.94 -8.09
CA SER A 182 1.74 -18.29 -8.53
C SER A 182 1.46 -19.36 -7.46
N GLU A 183 0.59 -19.10 -6.47
CA GLU A 183 0.37 -20.01 -5.34
C GLU A 183 0.00 -21.44 -5.75
N HIS A 184 -0.76 -21.64 -6.84
CA HIS A 184 -1.13 -22.96 -7.33
C HIS A 184 0.06 -23.72 -7.92
N SER A 185 0.97 -23.02 -8.60
CA SER A 185 2.21 -23.60 -9.14
C SER A 185 3.25 -23.86 -8.05
N LEU A 186 3.30 -23.00 -7.02
CA LEU A 186 4.23 -23.12 -5.90
C LEU A 186 3.75 -24.10 -4.82
N GLY A 187 2.49 -24.54 -4.87
CA GLY A 187 1.90 -25.47 -3.91
C GLY A 187 1.62 -24.81 -2.55
N GLY A 188 1.12 -23.58 -2.58
CA GLY A 188 0.81 -22.74 -1.43
C GLY A 188 2.01 -21.96 -0.89
N TYR A 189 1.84 -21.36 0.30
CA TYR A 189 2.83 -20.53 0.99
C TYR A 189 4.08 -21.31 1.41
N ARG A 190 5.05 -21.45 0.49
CA ARG A 190 6.30 -22.17 0.70
C ARG A 190 7.50 -21.23 0.60
N VAL A 191 8.43 -21.40 1.52
CA VAL A 191 9.72 -20.70 1.52
C VAL A 191 10.50 -21.05 0.26
N GLN A 192 10.97 -20.04 -0.48
CA GLN A 192 11.75 -20.18 -1.72
C GLN A 192 13.24 -19.92 -1.48
N GLY A 193 14.14 -20.38 -2.35
CA GLY A 193 15.57 -20.08 -2.23
C GLY A 193 16.32 -20.93 -1.21
N ARG A 194 15.87 -22.17 -0.96
CA ARG A 194 16.59 -23.15 -0.12
C ARG A 194 17.55 -23.99 -0.95
N GLY A 195 18.72 -24.28 -0.38
CA GLY A 195 19.73 -25.11 -1.05
C GLY A 195 20.14 -24.52 -2.39
N ASP A 196 20.16 -25.33 -3.42
CA ASP A 196 20.59 -24.93 -4.77
C ASP A 196 19.67 -23.89 -5.43
N ASP A 197 18.43 -23.71 -4.92
CA ASP A 197 17.49 -22.69 -5.41
C ASP A 197 17.94 -21.25 -5.09
N ALA A 198 18.89 -21.08 -4.16
CA ALA A 198 19.44 -19.77 -3.82
C ALA A 198 20.14 -19.10 -5.02
N ALA A 199 20.87 -19.88 -5.82
CA ALA A 199 21.55 -19.37 -7.01
C ALA A 199 20.55 -18.85 -8.05
N ARG A 200 19.42 -19.54 -8.23
CA ARG A 200 18.35 -19.08 -9.11
C ARG A 200 17.79 -17.72 -8.70
N LEU A 201 17.56 -17.49 -7.41
CA LEU A 201 17.06 -16.18 -6.94
C LEU A 201 18.06 -15.05 -7.16
N VAL A 202 19.36 -15.33 -7.05
CA VAL A 202 20.41 -14.37 -7.40
C VAL A 202 20.36 -14.03 -8.89
N ASP A 203 20.26 -15.05 -9.76
CA ASP A 203 20.12 -14.85 -11.21
C ASP A 203 18.85 -14.07 -11.57
N ASP A 204 17.72 -14.40 -10.93
CA ASP A 204 16.45 -13.72 -11.13
C ASP A 204 16.55 -12.24 -10.76
N ALA A 205 17.11 -11.92 -9.58
CA ALA A 205 17.32 -10.55 -9.14
C ALA A 205 18.25 -9.77 -10.08
N ALA A 206 19.36 -10.38 -10.47
CA ALA A 206 20.35 -9.78 -11.37
C ALA A 206 19.74 -9.47 -12.74
N ALA A 207 18.97 -10.40 -13.31
CA ALA A 207 18.31 -10.21 -14.59
C ALA A 207 17.27 -9.07 -14.57
N LEU A 208 16.49 -8.96 -13.48
CA LEU A 208 15.53 -7.87 -13.32
C LEU A 208 16.22 -6.51 -13.13
N ALA A 209 17.29 -6.47 -12.34
CA ALA A 209 18.08 -5.26 -12.15
C ALA A 209 18.75 -4.81 -13.47
N GLU A 210 19.32 -5.73 -14.24
CA GLU A 210 19.89 -5.45 -15.57
C GLU A 210 18.83 -4.97 -16.57
N ALA A 211 17.61 -5.51 -16.49
CA ALA A 211 16.48 -5.04 -17.28
C ALA A 211 16.02 -3.61 -16.91
N GLY A 212 16.48 -3.06 -15.78
CA GLY A 212 16.22 -1.69 -15.36
C GLY A 212 15.22 -1.56 -14.21
N ALA A 213 14.86 -2.66 -13.52
CA ALA A 213 14.07 -2.56 -12.29
C ALA A 213 14.81 -1.68 -11.27
N PHE A 214 14.12 -0.70 -10.67
CA PHE A 214 14.76 0.22 -9.72
C PHE A 214 14.89 -0.38 -8.31
N CYS A 215 14.22 -1.49 -8.05
CA CYS A 215 14.17 -2.16 -6.76
C CYS A 215 13.72 -3.63 -6.97
N VAL A 216 14.17 -4.53 -6.09
CA VAL A 216 13.73 -5.93 -6.07
C VAL A 216 13.18 -6.30 -4.69
N LEU A 217 11.93 -6.72 -4.62
CA LEU A 217 11.28 -7.24 -3.43
C LEU A 217 11.49 -8.76 -3.35
N MET A 218 11.77 -9.26 -2.15
CA MET A 218 11.95 -10.68 -1.83
C MET A 218 10.97 -11.11 -0.75
N GLU A 219 10.13 -12.10 -1.06
CA GLU A 219 9.14 -12.65 -0.14
C GLU A 219 9.43 -14.11 0.24
N MET A 220 9.35 -14.40 1.54
CA MET A 220 9.55 -15.73 2.13
C MET A 220 10.86 -16.43 1.65
N VAL A 221 11.98 -15.70 1.75
CA VAL A 221 13.32 -16.17 1.37
C VAL A 221 14.19 -16.37 2.63
N PRO A 222 15.02 -17.43 2.75
CA PRO A 222 15.97 -17.56 3.83
C PRO A 222 16.88 -16.33 3.95
N ALA A 223 17.17 -15.89 5.18
CA ALA A 223 17.95 -14.68 5.43
C ALA A 223 19.33 -14.68 4.74
N GLU A 224 20.03 -15.81 4.72
CA GLU A 224 21.32 -15.93 4.02
C GLU A 224 21.17 -15.80 2.50
N THR A 225 20.10 -16.36 1.92
CA THR A 225 19.80 -16.21 0.49
C THR A 225 19.44 -14.76 0.16
N ALA A 226 18.62 -14.11 0.98
CA ALA A 226 18.26 -12.71 0.80
C ALA A 226 19.49 -11.78 0.90
N LYS A 227 20.41 -12.08 1.83
CA LYS A 227 21.70 -11.39 1.94
C LYS A 227 22.58 -11.58 0.70
N ALA A 228 22.62 -12.80 0.16
CA ALA A 228 23.36 -13.09 -1.08
C ALA A 228 22.78 -12.33 -2.28
N VAL A 229 21.45 -12.29 -2.41
CA VAL A 229 20.76 -11.49 -3.43
C VAL A 229 21.06 -10.00 -3.26
N ASP A 230 20.88 -9.46 -2.06
CA ASP A 230 21.14 -8.03 -1.78
C ASP A 230 22.59 -7.61 -2.09
N ALA A 231 23.56 -8.50 -1.87
CA ALA A 231 24.96 -8.25 -2.22
C ALA A 231 25.25 -8.34 -3.72
N ALA A 232 24.45 -9.09 -4.48
CA ALA A 232 24.68 -9.34 -5.91
C ALA A 232 24.14 -8.24 -6.84
N ILE A 233 23.19 -7.42 -6.37
CA ILE A 233 22.56 -6.37 -7.17
C ILE A 233 22.82 -4.98 -6.60
N SER A 234 22.97 -3.99 -7.49
CA SER A 234 23.26 -2.59 -7.11
C SER A 234 22.01 -1.82 -6.69
N VAL A 235 20.83 -2.29 -7.11
CA VAL A 235 19.54 -1.66 -6.78
C VAL A 235 19.09 -2.03 -5.37
N PRO A 236 18.32 -1.19 -4.68
CA PRO A 236 17.78 -1.50 -3.37
C PRO A 236 16.94 -2.79 -3.37
N THR A 237 16.95 -3.49 -2.25
CA THR A 237 16.08 -4.64 -2.01
C THR A 237 15.07 -4.39 -0.91
N ILE A 238 13.91 -5.03 -0.98
CA ILE A 238 12.87 -4.97 0.05
C ILE A 238 12.54 -6.39 0.52
N GLY A 239 12.52 -6.61 1.84
CA GLY A 239 12.21 -7.90 2.42
C GLY A 239 10.80 -7.97 3.01
N ILE A 240 10.14 -9.12 2.84
CA ILE A 240 9.01 -9.56 3.67
C ILE A 240 9.21 -11.04 4.02
N GLY A 241 9.53 -11.30 5.28
CA GLY A 241 9.99 -12.63 5.68
C GLY A 241 11.32 -13.06 5.03
N ALA A 242 12.18 -12.08 4.71
CA ALA A 242 13.49 -12.27 4.07
C ALA A 242 14.69 -11.92 4.98
N GLY A 243 14.47 -11.83 6.30
CA GLY A 243 15.48 -11.34 7.24
C GLY A 243 15.70 -9.82 7.15
N ASN A 244 16.72 -9.31 7.85
CA ASN A 244 17.00 -7.88 7.98
C ASN A 244 18.18 -7.39 7.12
N ALA A 245 18.70 -8.23 6.22
CA ALA A 245 19.83 -7.87 5.35
C ALA A 245 19.42 -7.00 4.15
N THR A 246 18.12 -6.90 3.86
CA THR A 246 17.61 -6.09 2.75
C THR A 246 17.69 -4.59 3.05
N THR A 247 17.68 -3.77 2.01
CA THR A 247 17.71 -2.30 2.16
C THR A 247 16.46 -1.80 2.88
N GLY A 248 15.28 -2.23 2.45
CA GLY A 248 13.99 -1.89 3.05
C GLY A 248 13.22 -3.12 3.53
N GLN A 249 12.12 -2.86 4.23
CA GLN A 249 11.19 -3.89 4.72
C GLN A 249 9.75 -3.49 4.37
N VAL A 250 8.92 -4.49 4.07
CA VAL A 250 7.48 -4.30 3.83
C VAL A 250 6.63 -5.24 4.68
N LEU A 251 5.49 -4.73 5.13
CA LEU A 251 4.42 -5.52 5.71
C LEU A 251 3.07 -5.08 5.14
N VAL A 252 2.13 -6.03 5.09
CA VAL A 252 0.70 -5.73 4.96
C VAL A 252 0.28 -4.97 6.22
N TRP A 253 -0.32 -3.80 6.04
CA TRP A 253 -0.53 -2.87 7.16
C TRP A 253 -1.55 -3.41 8.16
N GLN A 254 -2.57 -4.14 7.71
CA GLN A 254 -3.57 -4.77 8.56
C GLN A 254 -2.95 -5.84 9.47
N ASP A 255 -1.90 -6.52 8.98
CA ASP A 255 -1.11 -7.48 9.74
C ASP A 255 -0.21 -6.77 10.76
N MET A 256 0.50 -5.74 10.32
CA MET A 256 1.36 -4.91 11.17
C MET A 256 0.57 -4.25 12.31
N ALA A 257 -0.64 -3.74 12.03
CA ALA A 257 -1.47 -3.03 12.98
C ALA A 257 -2.43 -3.93 13.80
N GLY A 258 -2.36 -5.26 13.60
CA GLY A 258 -3.20 -6.22 14.35
C GLY A 258 -4.70 -6.11 14.05
N LEU A 259 -5.06 -5.67 12.84
CA LEU A 259 -6.46 -5.61 12.40
C LEU A 259 -6.96 -6.98 11.90
N ARG A 260 -6.09 -7.75 11.22
CA ARG A 260 -6.43 -9.10 10.79
C ARG A 260 -6.47 -10.05 12.00
N GLY A 261 -7.51 -10.88 12.08
CA GLY A 261 -7.65 -11.89 13.11
C GLY A 261 -6.98 -13.22 12.72
N GLY A 262 -6.89 -14.14 13.67
CA GLY A 262 -6.37 -15.49 13.42
C GLY A 262 -4.85 -15.61 13.58
N ARG A 263 -4.29 -16.70 13.06
CA ARG A 263 -2.86 -17.00 13.22
C ARG A 263 -2.03 -16.15 12.26
N MET A 264 -1.19 -15.28 12.81
CA MET A 264 -0.25 -14.48 12.04
C MET A 264 0.89 -15.33 11.47
N ALA A 265 1.39 -14.94 10.30
CA ALA A 265 2.59 -15.54 9.73
C ALA A 265 3.82 -15.22 10.60
N LYS A 266 4.79 -16.14 10.65
CA LYS A 266 5.96 -16.06 11.53
C LYS A 266 6.79 -14.78 11.34
N PHE A 267 6.80 -14.22 10.14
CA PHE A 267 7.58 -13.03 9.81
C PHE A 267 6.90 -11.72 10.19
N VAL A 268 5.64 -11.74 10.65
CA VAL A 268 4.92 -10.52 11.01
C VAL A 268 5.16 -10.20 12.48
N LYS A 269 5.53 -8.95 12.75
CA LYS A 269 5.46 -8.34 14.08
C LYS A 269 4.23 -7.45 14.15
N GLN A 270 3.40 -7.65 15.17
CA GLN A 270 2.27 -6.79 15.49
C GLN A 270 2.75 -5.57 16.30
N TYR A 271 2.39 -4.37 15.87
CA TYR A 271 2.75 -3.09 16.49
C TYR A 271 1.57 -2.41 17.21
N ALA A 272 0.34 -2.85 16.93
CA ALA A 272 -0.90 -2.37 17.59
C ALA A 272 -1.95 -3.48 17.63
N ASP A 273 -3.03 -3.32 18.40
CA ASP A 273 -4.21 -4.20 18.37
C ASP A 273 -5.45 -3.41 17.94
N LEU A 274 -5.49 -3.05 16.66
CA LEU A 274 -6.60 -2.29 16.11
C LEU A 274 -7.90 -3.11 16.05
N ARG A 275 -7.82 -4.45 16.00
CA ARG A 275 -9.02 -5.29 16.04
C ARG A 275 -9.77 -5.12 17.35
N THR A 276 -9.08 -5.21 18.48
CA THR A 276 -9.71 -5.04 19.79
C THR A 276 -10.22 -3.61 19.96
N ALA A 277 -9.40 -2.61 19.62
CA ALA A 277 -9.78 -1.20 19.73
C ALA A 277 -11.05 -0.87 18.92
N LEU A 278 -11.14 -1.35 17.67
CA LEU A 278 -12.30 -1.13 16.81
C LEU A 278 -13.53 -1.91 17.31
N SER A 279 -13.33 -3.16 17.75
CA SER A 279 -14.40 -3.98 18.34
C SER A 279 -15.02 -3.30 19.55
N ASP A 280 -14.19 -2.77 20.45
CA ASP A 280 -14.67 -2.18 21.69
C ASP A 280 -15.35 -0.83 21.45
N ALA A 281 -14.82 -0.01 20.53
CA ALA A 281 -15.50 1.20 20.09
C ALA A 281 -16.87 0.91 19.45
N ALA A 282 -16.97 -0.12 18.60
CA ALA A 282 -18.22 -0.51 17.98
C ALA A 282 -19.26 -1.05 18.99
N LYS A 283 -18.80 -1.81 20.00
CA LYS A 283 -19.66 -2.27 21.11
C LYS A 283 -20.17 -1.10 21.94
N ALA A 284 -19.27 -0.22 22.37
CA ALA A 284 -19.63 0.95 23.17
C ALA A 284 -20.65 1.83 22.44
N TYR A 285 -20.40 2.17 21.17
CA TYR A 285 -21.37 2.88 20.34
C TYR A 285 -22.72 2.15 20.26
N GLY A 286 -22.69 0.84 20.03
CA GLY A 286 -23.91 0.02 19.98
C GLY A 286 -24.68 0.01 21.31
N ASP A 287 -23.99 0.00 22.44
CA ASP A 287 -24.59 0.00 23.78
C ASP A 287 -25.16 1.37 24.13
N ASP A 288 -24.49 2.47 23.75
CA ASP A 288 -24.99 3.83 23.92
C ASP A 288 -26.28 4.05 23.10
N VAL A 289 -26.33 3.55 21.86
CA VAL A 289 -27.54 3.61 21.01
C VAL A 289 -28.67 2.77 21.60
N ARG A 290 -28.41 1.52 22.00
CA ARG A 290 -29.45 0.62 22.54
C ARG A 290 -30.00 1.09 23.89
N SER A 291 -29.18 1.75 24.70
CA SER A 291 -29.60 2.32 25.99
C SER A 291 -30.25 3.70 25.87
N GLY A 292 -30.21 4.32 24.69
CA GLY A 292 -30.71 5.67 24.45
C GLY A 292 -29.83 6.78 25.04
N GLN A 293 -28.58 6.47 25.39
CA GLN A 293 -27.59 7.47 25.80
C GLN A 293 -27.07 8.28 24.62
N PHE A 294 -26.96 7.65 23.44
CA PHE A 294 -26.61 8.32 22.19
C PHE A 294 -27.81 8.37 21.21
N PRO A 295 -28.07 9.52 20.56
CA PRO A 295 -27.40 10.80 20.78
C PRO A 295 -27.83 11.48 22.08
N GLY A 296 -26.86 12.08 22.78
CA GLY A 296 -27.13 12.97 23.92
C GLY A 296 -27.62 14.36 23.46
N PRO A 297 -28.05 15.24 24.38
CA PRO A 297 -28.49 16.61 24.06
C PRO A 297 -27.42 17.43 23.31
N GLU A 298 -26.14 17.24 23.64
CA GLU A 298 -25.01 17.91 22.98
C GLU A 298 -24.78 17.46 21.53
N HIS A 299 -25.41 16.35 21.12
CA HIS A 299 -25.38 15.80 19.77
C HIS A 299 -26.74 15.97 19.04
N SER A 300 -27.64 16.79 19.59
CA SER A 300 -29.02 17.01 19.09
C SER A 300 -29.26 18.50 18.76
N PHE A 301 -30.19 18.80 17.85
CA PHE A 301 -30.52 20.15 17.36
C PHE A 301 -31.93 20.60 17.76
#